data_AF-A0A413VFG9-F1
#
_entry.id   AF-A0A413VFG9-F1
#
_cell.length_a   1.000
_cell.length_b   1.000
_cell.length_c   1.000
_cell.angle_alpha   90.00
_cell.angle_beta   90.00
_cell.angle_gamma   90.00
#
_symmetry.space_group_name_H-M   'P 1'
#
loop_
_entity.id
_entity.type
_entity.pdbx_description
1 polymer ?
#
loop_
_entity_poly.entity_id
_entity_poly.type
_entity_poly.pdbx_seq_one_letter_code
_entity_poly.pdbx_strand_id
1 'polypeptide(L)'
;MFIFTIIGLMGSGVLLGYLSRKRNLNIVHRIITWLIWILLFLLGTEVGGNKMILEGLHTIGLEALVITLAAVAGSVLGAWGLWLFISYRDVKGGKE
;
A
#
# COMPACT_ATOMS: atom_id res chain seq x y z
N MET A 1 7.98 -16.61 26.22
CA MET A 1 9.32 -16.68 25.59
C MET A 1 9.26 -16.43 24.09
N PHE A 2 8.46 -17.17 23.30
CA PHE A 2 8.31 -16.95 21.85
C PHE A 2 7.91 -15.53 21.43
N ILE A 3 6.95 -14.89 22.13
CA ILE A 3 6.49 -13.53 21.79
C ILE A 3 7.63 -12.51 21.81
N PHE A 4 8.55 -12.62 22.78
CA PHE A 4 9.70 -11.71 22.92
C PHE A 4 10.73 -11.95 21.81
N THR A 5 10.91 -13.19 21.38
CA THR A 5 11.76 -13.52 20.22
C THR A 5 11.20 -12.93 18.94
N ILE A 6 9.89 -13.01 18.72
CA ILE A 6 9.24 -12.44 17.52
C ILE A 6 9.33 -10.91 17.51
N ILE A 7 9.03 -10.26 18.63
CA ILE A 7 9.11 -8.79 18.73
C ILE A 7 10.57 -8.33 18.60
N GLY A 8 11.51 -9.04 19.24
CA GLY A 8 12.94 -8.76 19.12
C GLY A 8 13.48 -8.97 17.70
N LEU A 9 12.98 -9.98 16.98
CA LEU A 9 13.33 -10.26 15.59
C LEU A 9 12.72 -9.21 14.63
N MET A 10 11.48 -8.76 14.88
CA MET A 10 10.88 -7.64 14.14
C MET A 10 11.67 -6.36 14.36
N GLY A 11 12.00 -6.03 15.61
CA GLY A 11 12.76 -4.84 15.96
C GLY A 11 14.16 -4.84 15.35
N SER A 12 14.87 -5.97 15.42
CA SER A 12 16.19 -6.11 14.83
C SER A 12 16.14 -6.03 13.30
N GLY A 13 15.11 -6.59 12.65
CA GLY A 13 14.90 -6.49 11.21
C GLY A 13 14.70 -5.05 10.73
N VAL A 14 13.90 -4.26 11.45
CA VAL A 14 13.72 -2.83 11.15
C VAL A 14 15.02 -2.06 11.35
N LEU A 15 15.77 -2.35 12.42
CA LEU A 15 17.05 -1.71 12.70
C LEU A 15 18.10 -2.03 11.64
N LEU A 16 18.18 -3.31 11.21
CA LEU A 16 19.08 -3.76 10.13
C LEU A 16 18.71 -3.10 8.80
N GLY A 17 17.40 -3.00 8.49
CA GLY A 17 16.89 -2.33 7.30
C GLY A 17 17.19 -0.82 7.30
N TYR A 18 17.10 -0.18 8.46
CA TYR A 18 17.41 1.23 8.63
C TYR A 18 18.91 1.52 8.48
N LEU A 19 19.78 0.68 9.03
CA LEU A 19 21.24 0.84 8.92
C LEU A 19 21.75 0.56 7.49
N SER A 20 21.15 -0.42 6.81
CA SER A 20 21.45 -0.73 5.40
C SER A 20 20.88 0.26 4.39
N ARG A 21 20.11 1.27 4.82
CA ARG A 21 19.52 2.29 3.95
C ARG A 21 20.55 3.16 3.22
N LYS A 22 21.78 3.25 3.75
CA LYS A 22 22.83 4.14 3.21
C LYS A 22 23.67 3.53 2.08
N ARG A 23 23.51 2.23 1.79
CA ARG A 23 24.24 1.53 0.71
C ARG A 23 23.33 1.46 -0.50
N ASN A 24 23.80 1.80 -1.70
CA ASN A 24 23.00 1.84 -2.93
C ASN A 24 22.20 0.53 -3.15
N LEU A 25 20.94 0.51 -2.71
CA LEU A 25 20.02 -0.64 -2.77
C LEU A 25 19.50 -0.89 -4.19
N ASN A 26 20.12 -0.31 -5.22
CA ASN A 26 19.66 -0.41 -6.60
C ASN A 26 19.67 -1.85 -7.10
N ILE A 27 20.61 -2.68 -6.61
CA ILE A 27 20.65 -4.13 -6.87
C ILE A 27 19.49 -4.85 -6.17
N VAL A 28 19.20 -4.51 -4.91
CA VAL A 28 18.10 -5.11 -4.13
C VAL A 28 16.76 -4.75 -4.77
N HIS A 29 16.56 -3.48 -5.14
CA HIS A 29 15.37 -3.04 -5.85
C HIS A 29 15.21 -3.74 -7.20
N ARG A 30 16.29 -3.92 -7.96
CA ARG A 30 16.27 -4.68 -9.21
C ARG A 30 15.89 -6.14 -8.99
N ILE A 31 16.43 -6.80 -7.96
CA ILE A 31 16.06 -8.18 -7.60
C ILE A 31 14.59 -8.28 -7.20
N ILE A 32 14.10 -7.36 -6.35
CA ILE A 32 12.69 -7.32 -5.94
C ILE A 32 11.78 -7.15 -7.15
N THR A 33 12.13 -6.25 -8.08
CA THR A 33 11.34 -6.02 -9.31
C THR A 33 11.26 -7.29 -10.16
N TRP A 34 12.38 -7.99 -10.36
CA TRP A 34 12.39 -9.30 -11.05
C TRP A 34 11.56 -10.35 -10.32
N LEU A 35 11.62 -10.39 -8.99
CA LEU A 35 10.86 -11.33 -8.18
C LEU A 35 9.36 -11.05 -8.26
N ILE A 36 8.95 -9.77 -8.22
CA ILE A 36 7.55 -9.36 -8.42
C ILE A 36 7.08 -9.77 -9.80
N TRP A 37 7.88 -9.58 -10.86
CA TRP A 37 7.54 -10.03 -12.21
C TRP A 37 7.29 -11.54 -12.27
N ILE A 38 8.18 -12.34 -11.70
CA ILE A 38 8.03 -13.81 -11.65
C ILE A 38 6.79 -14.18 -10.84
N LEU A 39 6.58 -13.55 -9.68
CA LEU A 39 5.43 -13.82 -8.82
C LEU A 39 4.11 -13.46 -9.52
N LEU A 40 4.05 -12.32 -10.19
CA LEU A 40 2.87 -11.89 -10.96
C LEU A 40 2.61 -12.83 -12.14
N PHE A 41 3.67 -13.33 -12.79
CA PHE A 41 3.53 -14.33 -13.85
C PHE A 41 2.94 -15.64 -13.31
N LEU A 42 3.50 -16.17 -12.22
CA LEU A 42 2.99 -17.37 -11.56
C LEU A 42 1.52 -17.18 -11.13
N LEU A 43 1.23 -16.08 -10.43
CA LEU A 43 -0.13 -15.74 -10.00
C LEU A 43 -1.09 -15.65 -11.19
N GLY A 44 -0.69 -15.00 -12.29
CA GLY A 44 -1.49 -14.90 -13.50
C GLY A 44 -1.81 -16.29 -14.10
N THR A 45 -0.85 -17.21 -14.09
CA THR A 45 -1.10 -18.58 -14.57
C THR A 45 -2.01 -19.39 -13.64
N GLU A 46 -1.84 -19.29 -12.32
CA GLU A 46 -2.66 -20.01 -11.34
C GLU A 46 -4.11 -19.50 -11.33
N VAL A 47 -4.29 -18.19 -11.44
CA VAL A 47 -5.60 -17.53 -11.46
C VAL A 47 -6.28 -17.69 -12.83
N GLY A 48 -5.53 -17.63 -13.93
CA GLY A 48 -6.08 -17.70 -15.30
C GLY A 48 -6.50 -19.12 -15.74
N GLY A 49 -5.90 -20.17 -15.19
CA GLY A 49 -6.23 -21.56 -15.52
C GLY A 49 -7.50 -22.11 -14.85
N ASN A 50 -8.02 -21.43 -13.81
CA ASN A 50 -9.16 -21.92 -13.04
C ASN A 50 -10.45 -21.15 -13.38
N LYS A 51 -11.38 -21.81 -14.06
CA LYS A 51 -12.68 -21.23 -14.46
C LYS A 51 -13.48 -20.72 -13.25
N MET A 52 -13.36 -21.37 -12.09
CA MET A 52 -13.99 -20.96 -10.84
C MET A 52 -13.45 -19.61 -10.32
N ILE A 53 -12.16 -19.34 -10.53
CA ILE A 53 -11.56 -18.05 -10.17
C ILE A 53 -11.86 -17.01 -11.23
N LEU A 54 -11.95 -17.37 -12.50
CA LEU A 54 -12.33 -16.45 -13.57
C LEU A 54 -13.76 -15.91 -13.41
N GLU A 55 -14.71 -16.77 -13.00
CA GLU A 55 -16.07 -16.36 -12.66
C GLU A 55 -16.13 -15.55 -11.35
N GLY A 56 -15.31 -15.91 -10.36
CA GLY A 56 -15.15 -15.14 -9.12
C GLY A 56 -14.48 -13.78 -9.33
N LEU A 57 -13.59 -13.65 -10.31
CA LEU A 57 -12.84 -12.43 -10.60
C LEU A 57 -13.74 -11.30 -11.09
N HIS A 58 -14.83 -11.62 -11.81
CA HIS A 58 -15.81 -10.62 -12.20
C HIS A 58 -16.51 -10.01 -10.97
N THR A 59 -16.93 -10.85 -10.01
CA THR A 59 -17.56 -10.41 -8.76
C THR A 59 -16.58 -9.66 -7.87
N ILE A 60 -15.38 -10.21 -7.65
CA ILE A 60 -14.31 -9.58 -6.85
C ILE A 60 -13.83 -8.28 -7.50
N GLY A 61 -13.75 -8.25 -8.83
CA GLY A 61 -13.34 -7.07 -9.59
C GLY A 61 -14.35 -5.93 -9.46
N LEU A 62 -15.65 -6.25 -9.49
CA LEU A 62 -16.71 -5.27 -9.30
C LEU A 62 -16.74 -4.76 -7.85
N GLU A 63 -16.57 -5.66 -6.87
CA GLU A 63 -16.47 -5.28 -5.46
C GLU A 63 -15.26 -4.38 -5.19
N ALA A 64 -14.08 -4.74 -5.72
CA ALA A 64 -12.87 -3.92 -5.64
C ALA A 64 -13.06 -2.55 -6.31
N LEU A 65 -13.76 -2.49 -7.44
CA LEU A 65 -14.06 -1.24 -8.14
C LEU A 65 -14.95 -0.33 -7.26
N VAL A 66 -15.97 -0.87 -6.60
CA VAL A 66 -16.81 -0.10 -5.67
C VAL A 66 -16.01 0.41 -4.49
N ILE A 67 -15.17 -0.44 -3.89
CA ILE A 67 -14.31 -0.05 -2.75
C ILE A 67 -13.32 1.06 -3.14
N THR A 68 -12.68 0.94 -4.31
CA THR A 68 -11.74 1.97 -4.79
C THR A 68 -12.44 3.30 -5.08
N LEU A 69 -13.62 3.30 -5.70
CA LEU A 69 -14.40 4.52 -5.90
C LEU A 69 -14.81 5.17 -4.58
N ALA A 70 -15.26 4.36 -3.61
CA ALA A 70 -15.59 4.85 -2.28
C ALA A 70 -14.36 5.43 -1.57
N ALA A 71 -13.20 4.78 -1.67
CA ALA A 71 -11.94 5.25 -1.08
C ALA A 71 -11.44 6.55 -1.73
N VAL A 72 -11.50 6.66 -3.06
CA VAL A 72 -11.13 7.88 -3.80
C VAL A 72 -12.07 9.02 -3.42
N ALA A 73 -13.38 8.79 -3.43
CA ALA A 73 -14.36 9.80 -3.02
C ALA A 73 -14.12 10.25 -1.57
N GLY A 74 -13.90 9.30 -0.64
CA GLY A 74 -13.56 9.60 0.75
C GLY A 74 -12.26 10.41 0.89
N SER A 75 -11.24 10.08 0.12
CA SER A 75 -9.96 10.82 0.12
C SER A 75 -10.13 12.25 -0.40
N VAL A 76 -10.89 12.45 -1.48
CA VAL A 76 -11.18 13.78 -2.04
C VAL A 76 -12.02 14.62 -1.07
N LEU A 77 -13.04 14.03 -0.43
CA LEU A 77 -13.84 14.70 0.59
C LEU A 77 -12.99 15.07 1.81
N GLY A 78 -12.09 14.20 2.24
CA GLY A 78 -11.14 14.48 3.32
C GLY A 78 -10.18 15.63 2.98
N ALA A 79 -9.64 15.63 1.77
CA ALA A 79 -8.78 16.71 1.27
C ALA A 79 -9.56 18.04 1.18
N TRP A 80 -10.81 18.01 0.73
CA TRP A 80 -11.67 19.19 0.68
C TRP A 80 -12.02 19.72 2.08
N GLY A 81 -12.33 18.83 3.03
CA GLY A 81 -12.54 19.20 4.43
C GLY A 81 -11.31 19.83 5.07
N LEU A 82 -10.12 19.29 4.80
CA LEU A 82 -8.86 19.88 5.25
C LEU A 82 -8.62 21.25 4.62
N TRP A 83 -8.90 21.41 3.32
CA TRP A 83 -8.76 22.69 2.62
C TRP A 83 -9.71 23.75 3.18
N LEU A 84 -10.97 23.39 3.47
CA LEU A 84 -11.92 24.29 4.14
C LEU A 84 -11.47 24.66 5.55
N PHE A 85 -10.97 23.69 6.34
CA PHE A 85 -10.48 23.97 7.69
C PHE A 85 -9.26 24.89 7.69
N ILE A 86 -8.32 24.67 6.77
CA ILE A 86 -7.13 25.52 6.61
C ILE A 86 -7.53 26.91 6.10
N SER A 87 -8.36 27.00 5.06
CA SER A 87 -8.81 28.29 4.51
C SER A 87 -9.63 29.11 5.51
N TYR A 88 -10.48 28.46 6.31
CA TYR A 88 -11.22 29.11 7.39
C TYR A 88 -10.29 29.62 8.51
N ARG A 89 -9.17 28.93 8.77
CA ARG A 89 -8.15 29.39 9.72
C ARG A 89 -7.31 30.53 9.16
N ASP A 90 -6.99 30.51 7.87
CA ASP A 90 -6.25 31.56 7.18
C ASP A 90 -7.02 32.89 7.17
N VAL A 91 -8.34 32.84 6.91
CA VAL A 91 -9.25 34.02 6.96
C VAL A 91 -9.36 34.63 8.37
N LYS A 92 -9.16 33.84 9.43
CA LYS A 92 -9.15 34.34 10.82
C LYS A 92 -7.78 34.84 11.30
N GLY A 93 -6.69 34.49 10.62
CA GLY A 93 -5.32 34.92 10.96
C GLY A 93 -4.90 36.26 10.35
N GLY A 94 -5.69 36.84 9.45
CA GLY A 94 -5.45 38.15 8.83
C GLY A 94 -6.05 39.35 9.55
N LYS A 95 -6.34 39.22 10.86
CA LYS A 95 -6.81 40.32 11.73
C LYS A 95 -6.10 40.26 13.09
N GLU A 96 -4.78 40.36 13.06
CA GLU A 96 -3.99 40.88 14.18
C GLU A 96 -3.05 41.96 13.65
#